data_AF-A0A7L3L3F5-F1
#
_entry.id   AF-A0A7L3L3F5-F1
#
_cell.length_a   1.000
_cell.length_b   1.000
_cell.length_c   1.000
_cell.angle_alpha   90.00
_cell.angle_beta   90.00
_cell.angle_gamma   90.00
#
_symmetry.space_group_name_H-M   'P 1'
#
loop_
_entity.id
_entity.type
_entity.pdbx_description
1 polymer ?
#
loop_
_entity_poly.entity_id
_entity_poly.type
_entity_poly.pdbx_seq_one_letter_code
_entity_poly.pdbx_strand_id
1 'polypeptide(L)'
;SIAILLYLARKFKTPDHWYPSDLQKRARVDEYLSWQHINIRGKGSKLFLTKWLLPLVTGQPLSAEKLEGVTEELNVVLKQFEEKFLGDKPFIAGNEISLADLVALVELMQ
;
A
#
# COMPACT_ATOMS: atom_id res chain seq x y z
N SER A 1 10.61 0.32 -4.68
CA SER A 1 9.85 0.75 -5.88
C SER A 1 9.72 2.27 -5.98
N ILE A 2 9.38 2.98 -4.89
CA ILE A 2 9.00 4.41 -4.92
C ILE A 2 9.98 5.32 -5.67
N ALA A 3 11.28 5.28 -5.34
CA ALA A 3 12.27 6.14 -6.00
C ALA A 3 12.32 5.94 -7.53
N ILE A 4 12.17 4.69 -8.00
CA ILE A 4 12.14 4.36 -9.43
C ILE A 4 10.87 4.91 -10.07
N LEU A 5 9.70 4.75 -9.45
CA LEU A 5 8.44 5.30 -9.95
C LEU A 5 8.50 6.82 -10.09
N LEU A 6 9.03 7.51 -9.08
CA LEU A 6 9.22 8.97 -9.12
C LEU A 6 10.22 9.40 -10.21
N TYR A 7 11.31 8.65 -10.39
CA TYR A 7 12.26 8.89 -11.47
C TYR A 7 11.59 8.76 -12.84
N LEU A 8 10.82 7.69 -13.06
CA LEU A 8 10.12 7.45 -14.32
C LEU A 8 9.09 8.55 -14.60
N ALA A 9 8.27 8.91 -13.61
CA ALA A 9 7.29 9.99 -13.74
C ALA A 9 7.95 11.32 -14.18
N ARG A 10 9.07 11.67 -13.54
CA ARG A 10 9.81 12.91 -13.82
C ARG A 10 10.56 12.87 -15.15
N LYS A 11 11.30 11.78 -15.42
CA LYS A 11 12.10 11.62 -16.63
C LYS A 11 11.25 11.62 -17.90
N PHE A 12 10.13 10.90 -17.85
CA PHE A 12 9.27 10.72 -19.01
C PHE A 12 8.12 11.74 -19.07
N LYS A 13 8.06 12.69 -18.15
CA LYS A 13 7.01 13.73 -18.07
C LYS A 13 5.62 13.11 -18.22
N THR A 14 5.35 12.09 -17.40
CA THR A 14 4.05 11.42 -17.38
C THR A 14 2.92 12.42 -17.11
N PRO A 15 1.66 12.12 -17.48
CA PRO A 15 0.52 12.97 -17.15
C PRO A 15 0.53 13.41 -15.67
N ASP A 16 0.14 14.67 -15.41
CA ASP A 16 0.33 15.33 -14.10
C ASP A 16 -0.32 14.55 -12.94
N HIS A 17 -1.48 13.93 -13.18
CA HIS A 17 -2.23 13.19 -12.16
C HIS A 17 -1.41 12.07 -11.48
N TRP A 18 -0.42 11.47 -12.16
CA TRP A 18 0.45 10.45 -11.57
C TRP A 18 1.29 10.99 -10.41
N TYR A 19 1.87 12.17 -10.58
CA TYR A 19 2.67 12.85 -9.57
C TYR A 19 2.46 14.37 -9.66
N PRO A 20 1.36 14.88 -9.08
CA PRO A 20 0.84 16.22 -9.36
C PRO A 20 1.84 17.34 -9.13
N SER A 21 1.74 18.41 -9.92
CA SER A 21 2.48 19.66 -9.70
C SER A 21 1.93 20.49 -8.55
N ASP A 22 0.63 20.39 -8.28
CA ASP A 22 0.00 20.97 -7.09
C ASP A 22 0.64 20.43 -5.81
N LEU A 23 1.09 21.35 -4.95
CA LEU A 23 1.88 21.01 -3.77
C LEU A 23 1.10 20.17 -2.76
N GLN A 24 -0.19 20.44 -2.59
CA GLN A 24 -1.00 19.72 -1.59
C GLN A 24 -1.36 18.32 -2.07
N LYS A 25 -1.74 18.17 -3.35
CA LYS A 25 -1.96 16.85 -3.96
C LYS A 25 -0.69 16.01 -3.96
N ARG A 26 0.45 16.61 -4.32
CA ARG A 26 1.76 15.94 -4.26
C ARG A 26 2.08 15.47 -2.84
N ALA A 27 1.87 16.32 -1.84
CA ALA A 27 2.11 15.96 -0.44
C ALA A 27 1.26 14.76 -0.01
N ARG A 28 0.00 14.66 -0.45
CA ARG A 28 -0.86 13.47 -0.18
C ARG A 28 -0.33 12.20 -0.85
N VAL A 29 0.16 12.30 -2.08
CA VAL A 29 0.82 11.18 -2.76
C VAL A 29 2.07 10.76 -1.97
N ASP A 30 2.95 11.70 -1.64
CA ASP A 30 4.18 11.43 -0.89
C ASP A 30 3.91 10.86 0.51
N GLU A 31 2.87 11.35 1.20
CA GLU A 31 2.42 10.84 2.50
C GLU A 31 2.07 9.36 2.41
N TYR A 32 1.20 8.98 1.45
CA TYR A 32 0.82 7.58 1.27
C TYR A 32 2.03 6.71 0.89
N LEU A 33 2.82 7.15 -0.09
CA LEU A 33 3.98 6.38 -0.57
C LEU A 33 5.01 6.14 0.53
N SER A 34 5.14 7.06 1.48
CA SER A 34 5.99 6.92 2.67
C SER A 34 5.35 5.99 3.71
N TRP A 35 4.06 6.19 4.01
CA TRP A 35 3.33 5.44 5.02
C TRP A 35 3.20 3.95 4.69
N GLN A 36 2.92 3.59 3.43
CA GLN A 36 2.62 2.19 3.08
C GLN A 36 3.73 1.19 3.42
N HIS A 37 5.00 1.63 3.45
CA HIS A 37 6.18 0.75 3.51
C HIS A 37 6.17 -0.20 4.71
N ILE A 38 5.77 0.29 5.87
CA ILE A 38 5.70 -0.47 7.12
C ILE A 38 4.26 -0.82 7.51
N ASN A 39 3.29 -0.36 6.72
CA ASN A 39 1.87 -0.53 6.92
C ASN A 39 1.35 -1.59 5.94
N ILE A 40 0.57 -1.23 4.91
CA ILE A 40 -0.09 -2.21 4.03
C ILE A 40 0.93 -3.21 3.50
N ARG A 41 2.04 -2.76 2.91
CA ARG A 41 3.09 -3.67 2.42
C ARG A 41 3.66 -4.56 3.50
N GLY A 42 4.06 -3.98 4.63
CA GLY A 42 4.71 -4.70 5.72
C GLY A 42 3.79 -5.76 6.35
N LYS A 43 2.55 -5.37 6.67
CA LYS A 43 1.56 -6.24 7.29
C LYS A 43 1.01 -7.28 6.32
N GLY A 44 0.73 -6.89 5.07
CA GLY A 44 0.30 -7.80 4.00
C GLY A 44 1.36 -8.86 3.71
N SER A 45 2.62 -8.46 3.56
CA SER A 45 3.74 -9.40 3.36
C SER A 45 3.90 -10.37 4.55
N LYS A 46 3.72 -9.87 5.77
CA LYS A 46 3.78 -10.70 6.99
C LYS A 46 2.65 -11.73 7.01
N LEU A 47 1.43 -11.35 6.63
CA LEU A 47 0.30 -12.27 6.52
C LEU A 47 0.54 -13.31 5.42
N PHE A 48 0.97 -12.89 4.23
CA PHE A 48 1.31 -13.81 3.13
C PHE A 48 2.38 -14.83 3.53
N LEU A 49 3.47 -14.35 4.15
CA LEU A 49 4.56 -15.20 4.65
C LEU A 49 4.04 -16.21 5.67
N THR A 50 3.25 -15.75 6.65
CA THR A 50 2.73 -16.56 7.75
C THR A 50 1.71 -17.59 7.26
N LYS A 51 0.77 -17.18 6.41
CA LYS A 51 -0.34 -18.01 5.97
C LYS A 51 0.04 -19.00 4.86
N TRP A 52 0.92 -18.61 3.95
CA TRP A 52 1.18 -19.36 2.72
C TRP A 52 2.63 -19.84 2.60
N LEU A 53 3.59 -18.91 2.59
CA LEU A 53 4.97 -19.27 2.23
C LEU A 53 5.65 -20.15 3.29
N LEU A 54 5.50 -19.82 4.58
CA LEU A 54 6.10 -20.63 5.65
C LEU A 54 5.51 -22.05 5.68
N PRO A 55 4.18 -22.27 5.71
CA PRO A 55 3.63 -23.62 5.65
C PRO A 55 4.06 -24.41 4.41
N LEU A 56 4.19 -23.74 3.25
CA LEU A 56 4.66 -24.38 2.02
C LEU A 56 6.12 -24.86 2.15
N VAL A 57 6.99 -24.07 2.79
CA VAL A 57 8.42 -24.38 2.95
C VAL A 57 8.68 -25.37 4.09
N THR A 58 7.98 -25.24 5.22
CA THR A 58 8.20 -26.07 6.42
C THR A 58 7.35 -27.34 6.44
N GLY A 59 6.29 -27.41 5.62
CA GLY A 59 5.30 -28.48 5.65
C GLY A 59 4.40 -28.45 6.88
N GLN A 60 4.50 -27.43 7.73
CA GLN A 60 3.71 -27.32 8.97
C GLN A 60 2.90 -26.02 9.00
N PRO A 61 1.59 -26.10 9.28
CA PRO A 61 0.79 -24.90 9.48
C PRO A 61 1.22 -24.17 10.76
N LEU A 62 1.09 -22.85 10.75
CA LEU A 62 1.28 -22.05 11.96
C LEU A 62 0.04 -22.12 12.87
N SER A 63 0.22 -21.76 14.15
CA SER A 63 -0.89 -21.74 15.11
C SER A 63 -1.97 -20.74 14.70
N ALA A 64 -3.23 -21.08 14.99
CA ALA A 64 -4.38 -20.23 14.71
C ALA A 64 -4.25 -18.85 15.37
N GLU A 65 -3.77 -18.81 16.62
CA GLU A 65 -3.51 -17.57 17.38
C GLU A 65 -2.54 -16.64 16.65
N LYS A 66 -1.44 -17.17 16.10
CA LYS A 66 -0.47 -16.37 15.36
C LYS A 66 -1.08 -15.81 14.07
N LEU A 67 -1.87 -16.62 13.38
CA LEU A 67 -2.53 -16.20 12.15
C LEU A 67 -3.58 -15.11 12.41
N GLU A 68 -4.36 -15.25 13.49
CA GLU A 68 -5.33 -14.25 13.94
C GLU A 68 -4.64 -12.93 14.28
N GLY A 69 -3.57 -12.97 15.07
CA GLY A 69 -2.82 -11.76 15.43
C GLY A 69 -2.26 -10.99 14.22
N VAL A 70 -1.69 -11.68 13.23
CA VAL A 70 -1.20 -10.99 12.01
C VAL A 70 -2.32 -10.51 11.10
N THR A 71 -3.48 -11.17 11.12
CA THR A 71 -4.66 -10.74 10.38
C THR A 71 -5.22 -9.46 10.99
N GLU A 72 -5.30 -9.39 12.32
CA GLU A 72 -5.78 -8.19 13.00
C GLU A 72 -4.84 -6.99 12.82
N GLU A 73 -3.52 -7.21 12.86
CA GLU A 73 -2.54 -6.17 12.51
C GLU A 73 -2.78 -5.59 11.10
N LEU A 74 -3.16 -6.44 10.13
CA LEU A 74 -3.50 -5.98 8.78
C LEU A 74 -4.83 -5.24 8.75
N ASN A 75 -5.87 -5.76 9.42
CA ASN A 75 -7.19 -5.12 9.49
C ASN A 75 -7.13 -3.69 10.03
N VAL A 76 -6.35 -3.46 11.09
CA VAL A 76 -6.14 -2.11 11.65
C VAL A 76 -5.57 -1.15 10.59
N VAL A 77 -4.62 -1.63 9.79
CA VAL A 77 -3.97 -0.83 8.75
C VAL A 77 -4.91 -0.61 7.56
N LEU A 78 -5.70 -1.60 7.17
CA LEU A 78 -6.72 -1.46 6.11
C LEU A 78 -7.79 -0.45 6.51
N LYS A 79 -8.22 -0.46 7.77
CA LYS A 79 -9.12 0.56 8.30
C LYS A 79 -8.50 1.96 8.23
N GLN A 80 -7.23 2.10 8.61
CA GLN A 80 -6.52 3.39 8.46
C GLN A 80 -6.42 3.82 7.00
N PHE A 81 -6.22 2.89 6.07
CA PHE A 81 -6.22 3.18 4.65
C PHE A 81 -7.57 3.74 4.18
N GLU A 82 -8.66 3.06 4.52
CA GLU A 82 -10.02 3.46 4.18
C GLU A 82 -10.38 4.82 4.79
N GLU A 83 -10.15 5.02 6.09
CA GLU A 83 -10.59 6.23 6.79
C GLU A 83 -9.69 7.44 6.52
N LYS A 84 -8.37 7.27 6.45
CA LYS A 84 -7.42 8.38 6.33
C LYS A 84 -7.09 8.72 4.88
N PHE A 85 -6.82 7.71 4.06
CA PHE A 85 -6.27 7.92 2.72
C PHE A 85 -7.35 7.98 1.67
N LEU A 86 -8.23 6.99 1.60
CA LEU A 86 -9.30 6.94 0.60
C LEU A 86 -10.47 7.85 0.98
N GLY A 87 -11.03 7.67 2.18
CA GLY A 87 -12.25 8.35 2.62
C GLY A 87 -13.38 8.20 1.59
N ASP A 88 -14.15 9.26 1.40
CA ASP A 88 -15.24 9.31 0.40
C ASP A 88 -14.75 9.74 -1.00
N LYS A 89 -13.44 9.82 -1.24
CA LYS A 89 -12.87 10.23 -2.53
C LYS A 89 -12.76 9.02 -3.46
N PRO A 90 -12.80 9.22 -4.79
CA PRO A 90 -12.59 8.13 -5.73
C PRO A 90 -11.14 7.63 -5.77
N PHE A 91 -10.16 8.45 -5.38
CA PHE A 91 -8.73 8.10 -5.32
C PHE A 91 -8.04 8.74 -4.10
N ILE A 92 -6.90 8.19 -3.69
CA ILE A 92 -6.15 8.58 -2.48
C ILE A 92 -5.82 10.08 -2.48
N ALA A 93 -5.32 10.58 -3.61
CA ALA A 93 -4.88 11.98 -3.74
C ALA A 93 -5.98 12.93 -4.25
N GLY A 94 -7.20 12.46 -4.53
CA GLY A 94 -8.30 13.30 -5.00
C GLY A 94 -9.21 12.62 -6.02
N ASN A 95 -9.47 13.30 -7.13
CA ASN A 95 -10.45 12.87 -8.14
C ASN A 95 -9.85 12.06 -9.30
N GLU A 96 -8.54 11.92 -9.35
CA GLU A 96 -7.81 11.22 -10.40
C GLU A 96 -6.82 10.24 -9.78
N ILE A 97 -6.57 9.13 -10.47
CA ILE A 97 -5.60 8.11 -10.08
C ILE A 97 -4.19 8.71 -9.99
N SER A 98 -3.40 8.25 -9.03
CA SER A 98 -2.02 8.69 -8.82
C SER A 98 -1.07 7.51 -8.59
N LEU A 99 0.22 7.79 -8.42
CA LEU A 99 1.18 6.78 -7.99
C LEU A 99 0.81 6.15 -6.63
N ALA A 100 0.10 6.88 -5.76
CA ALA A 100 -0.37 6.32 -4.49
C ALA A 100 -1.34 5.16 -4.73
N ASP A 101 -2.31 5.35 -5.62
CA ASP A 101 -3.33 4.36 -5.94
C ASP A 101 -2.73 3.13 -6.63
N LEU A 102 -1.78 3.35 -7.54
CA LEU A 102 -1.07 2.26 -8.21
C LEU A 102 -0.31 1.38 -7.20
N VAL A 103 0.37 2.00 -6.24
CA VAL A 103 1.11 1.25 -5.20
C VAL A 103 0.14 0.54 -4.26
N ALA A 104 -0.97 1.19 -3.88
CA ALA A 104 -2.00 0.59 -3.03
C ALA A 104 -2.61 -0.65 -3.67
N LEU A 105 -3.03 -0.56 -4.94
CA LEU A 105 -3.65 -1.66 -5.67
C LEU A 105 -2.73 -2.88 -5.71
N VAL A 106 -1.46 -2.68 -6.06
CA VAL A 106 -0.48 -3.78 -6.15
C VAL A 106 -0.27 -4.46 -4.81
N GLU A 107 -0.31 -3.71 -3.71
CA GLU A 107 -0.15 -4.28 -2.36
C GLU A 107 -1.39 -5.03 -1.87
N LEU A 108 -2.59 -4.54 -2.20
CA LEU A 108 -3.85 -5.17 -1.81
C LEU A 108 -4.20 -6.42 -2.62
N MET A 109 -3.61 -6.59 -3.81
CA MET A 109 -3.81 -7.76 -4.66
C MET A 109 -3.00 -9.00 -4.23
N GLN A 110 -2.05 -8.87 -3.30
CA GLN A 110 -1.20 -9.97 -2.82
C GLN A 110 -1.95 -10.91 -1.86
#